data_AF-A0A7J8TWT8-F1
#
_entry.id   AF-A0A7J8TWT8-F1
#
_cell.length_a   1.000
_cell.length_b   1.000
_cell.length_c   1.000
_cell.angle_alpha   90.00
_cell.angle_beta   90.00
_cell.angle_gamma   90.00
#
_symmetry.space_group_name_H-M   'P 1'
#
loop_
_entity.id
_entity.type
_entity.pdbx_description
1 polymer ?
#
loop_
_entity_poly.entity_id
_entity_poly.type
_entity_poly.pdbx_seq_one_letter_code
_entity_poly.pdbx_strand_id
1 'polypeptide(L)' 'MPKVIPVCYCGNSAKLNTSWSNDNPSRRFFGCKKFGNRFRKPC' A
#
# COMPACT_ATOMS: atom_id res chain seq x y z
N MET A 1 7.98 20.18 -5.10
CA MET A 1 7.58 18.98 -5.87
C MET A 1 6.10 18.73 -5.61
N PRO A 2 5.23 18.66 -6.63
CA PRO A 2 3.84 18.30 -6.39
C PRO A 2 3.79 16.92 -5.74
N LYS A 3 3.01 16.79 -4.67
CA LYS A 3 2.85 15.54 -3.92
C LYS A 3 1.97 14.60 -4.75
N VAL A 4 2.58 13.91 -5.71
CA VAL A 4 1.87 12.93 -6.54
C VAL A 4 1.54 11.73 -5.66
N ILE A 5 0.26 11.57 -5.33
CA ILE A 5 -0.22 10.37 -4.64
C ILE A 5 -0.38 9.29 -5.72
N PRO A 6 0.38 8.18 -5.66
CA PRO A 6 0.26 7.14 -6.66
C PRO A 6 -1.13 6.51 -6.61
N VAL A 7 -1.60 6.05 -7.77
CA VAL A 7 -2.86 5.32 -7.89
C VAL A 7 -2.55 3.83 -7.82
N CYS A 8 -3.32 3.10 -7.02
CA CYS A 8 -3.18 1.65 -6.90
C CYS A 8 -3.94 0.95 -8.04
N TYR A 9 -3.74 -0.34 -8.27
CA TYR A 9 -4.37 -1.04 -9.41
C TYR A 9 -5.92 -1.00 -9.41
N CYS A 10 -6.56 -0.70 -8.27
CA CYS A 10 -8.00 -0.46 -8.16
C CYS A 10 -8.46 0.92 -8.65
N GLY A 11 -7.57 1.78 -9.17
CA GLY A 11 -7.89 3.17 -9.52
C GLY A 11 -8.02 4.11 -8.32
N ASN A 12 -7.81 3.62 -7.10
CA ASN A 12 -7.89 4.42 -5.87
C ASN A 12 -6.52 4.99 -5.48
N SER A 13 -6.52 6.11 -4.75
CA SER A 13 -5.30 6.67 -4.15
C SER A 13 -4.60 5.64 -3.26
N ALA A 14 -3.34 5.36 -3.53
CA ALA A 14 -2.54 4.42 -2.75
C ALA A 14 -2.25 4.97 -1.36
N LYS A 15 -2.30 4.09 -0.36
CA LYS A 15 -1.97 4.39 1.03
C LYS A 15 -0.51 4.06 1.30
N LEU A 16 0.16 4.87 2.10
CA LEU A 16 1.47 4.53 2.67
C LEU A 16 1.31 3.42 3.73
N ASN A 17 1.98 2.31 3.54
CA ASN A 17 2.05 1.18 4.46
C ASN A 17 3.47 0.97 4.96
N THR A 18 3.60 0.30 6.10
CA THR A 18 4.88 -0.05 6.72
C THR A 18 4.99 -1.56 6.77
N SER A 19 6.09 -2.12 6.28
CA SER A 19 6.39 -3.55 6.35
C SER A 19 6.79 -3.93 7.78
N TRP A 20 6.27 -5.07 8.24
CA TRP A 20 6.65 -5.72 9.50
C TRP A 20 7.44 -7.02 9.26
N SER A 21 8.07 -7.16 8.09
CA SER A 21 8.93 -8.31 7.78
C SER A 21 10.24 -8.26 8.57
N ASN A 22 10.71 -9.39 9.07
CA ASN A 22 11.99 -9.52 9.78
C ASN A 22 13.19 -9.10 8.91
N ASP A 23 13.12 -9.34 7.59
CA ASP A 23 14.21 -9.02 6.66
C ASP A 23 14.33 -7.52 6.35
N ASN A 24 13.24 -6.77 6.53
CA ASN A 24 13.24 -5.32 6.31
C ASN A 24 12.15 -4.65 7.15
N PRO A 25 12.35 -4.58 8.47
CA PRO A 25 11.39 -3.95 9.35
C PRO A 25 11.31 -2.46 9.03
N SER A 26 10.11 -1.89 9.12
CA SER A 26 9.86 -0.46 8.92
C SER A 26 9.97 0.07 7.49
N ARG A 27 10.20 -0.77 6.47
CA ARG A 27 10.15 -0.34 5.06
C ARG A 27 8.79 0.29 4.74
N ARG A 28 8.79 1.53 4.25
CA ARG A 28 7.57 2.22 3.80
C ARG A 28 7.35 2.05 2.31
N PHE A 29 6.11 1.78 1.91
CA PHE A 29 5.73 1.61 0.51
C PHE A 29 4.28 2.03 0.27
N PHE A 30 3.94 2.41 -0.96
CA PHE A 30 2.56 2.69 -1.36
C PHE A 30 1.84 1.41 -1.79
N GLY A 31 0.61 1.20 -1.34
CA GLY A 31 -0.21 0.05 -1.74
C GLY A 31 -1.70 0.34 -1.71
N CYS A 32 -2.50 -0.56 -2.28
CA CYS A 32 -3.96 -0.46 -2.17
C CYS A 32 -4.40 -0.53 -0.71
N LYS A 33 -5.54 0.10 -0.40
CA LYS A 33 -6.12 0.15 0.96
C LYS A 33 -6.35 -1.24 1.58
N LYS A 34 -6.59 -2.25 0.75
CA LYS A 34 -6.86 -3.64 1.16
C LYS A 34 -5.63 -4.56 1.03
N PHE A 35 -4.44 -4.01 0.82
CA PHE A 35 -3.20 -4.79 0.76
C PHE A 35 -3.03 -5.66 2.02
N GLY A 36 -2.70 -6.94 1.84
CA GLY A 36 -2.54 -7.91 2.94
C GLY A 36 -3.84 -8.48 3.50
N ASN A 37 -5.01 -8.00 3.08
CA ASN A 37 -6.28 -8.54 3.52
C ASN A 37 -6.70 -9.71 2.60
N ARG A 38 -6.38 -10.94 3.01
CA ARG A 38 -6.72 -12.17 2.26
C ARG A 38 -8.23 -12.45 2.19
N PHE A 39 -9.02 -11.82 3.06
CA PHE A 39 -10.46 -12.10 3.20
C PHE A 39 -11.36 -11.10 2.47
N ARG A 40 -10.79 -10.03 1.89
CA ARG A 40 -11.57 -9.03 1.15
C ARG A 40 -11.18 -9.05 -0.31
N LYS A 41 -12.15 -8.79 -1.18
CA LYS A 41 -11.87 -8.53 -2.58
C LYS A 41 -10.78 -7.45 -2.67
N PRO A 42 -9.79 -7.66 -3.55
CA PRO A 42 -8.59 -6.84 -3.60
C PRO A 42 -8.98 -5.36 -3.90
N CYS A 43 -10.06 -5.16 -4.67
CA CYS A 43 -10.89 -3.96 -4.70
C CYS A 43 -12.27 -4.28 -4.14
#